data_AF-A0A1V9Z4S7-F1
#
_entry.id   AF-A0A1V9Z4S7-F1
#
_cell.length_a   1.000
_cell.length_b   1.000
_cell.length_c   1.000
_cell.angle_alpha   90.00
_cell.angle_beta   90.00
_cell.angle_gamma   90.00
#
_symmetry.space_group_name_H-M   'P 1'
#
loop_
_entity.id
_entity.type
_entity.pdbx_description
1 polymer ?
#
loop_
_entity_poly.entity_id
_entity_poly.type
_entity_poly.pdbx_seq_one_letter_code
_entity_poly.pdbx_strand_id
1 'polypeptide(L)'
;MAPAGPQPPAGATTRPKLEARGSARVDGGRLSSVVNLVKRYGKPVIDKVEPRGNFSRFRALESRIGEWRMDAAYRRHNVLMFCTAMLGLVVAIAELQLSWSFNHHVVTTSQVVVDRTLRETIMKSVVSLSTLVLVGQLYKLHSMFAHEKKLVWGPTFQMRYWTTETMLKAAVEFAVLAVHPPPYTGSYVLEVTTFCMFLRFYLFVRVVRDHSTVYRTRKLIVEQHFKSTPAPNFNWWLSTQIIFSHAPDVAILAFCVWSIVVFSLTTHMSEREENPETFTLVNSTWYVYTAFLTLDFEEYIVETAAARVITCVIIIAGIVLNTLVVVAILDNITLDSKGKVALAYVYRTKAHDALRTAAGTYIVTWVRWKQARYRLLTSIEWTQYLLKVTRAMETMRRARYKKKLTDHSLGDPVLDKLQSLDAGVMKIWNKFHVDGLGPISQADVILIDRRHNDAARTRSSWPIHFDDKPPQISTSAPTGLRPTVAASVEQLVEQVVSVQHHQELVQEQNKVMIAALQQLISSS
;
A
#
# COMPACT_ATOMS: atom_id res chain seq x y z
N MET A 1 3.89 73.49 -39.72
CA MET A 1 5.15 73.14 -40.40
C MET A 1 5.45 71.69 -40.05
N ALA A 2 5.36 70.79 -41.03
CA ALA A 2 5.75 69.37 -40.91
C ALA A 2 7.31 69.25 -40.90
N PRO A 3 7.97 68.07 -40.94
CA PRO A 3 7.46 66.69 -40.94
C PRO A 3 8.31 65.64 -40.16
N ALA A 4 7.78 64.40 -40.15
CA ALA A 4 8.39 63.09 -40.42
C ALA A 4 9.82 62.72 -39.95
N GLY A 5 9.93 61.52 -39.37
CA GLY A 5 11.21 60.82 -39.14
C GLY A 5 11.79 60.15 -40.39
N PRO A 6 12.80 59.28 -40.22
CA PRO A 6 12.94 58.11 -41.09
C PRO A 6 13.36 56.81 -40.38
N GLN A 7 13.19 55.75 -41.15
CA GLN A 7 13.30 54.30 -40.93
C GLN A 7 14.78 53.74 -41.00
N PRO A 8 15.01 52.40 -40.85
CA PRO A 8 16.26 51.70 -40.45
C PRO A 8 17.14 51.30 -41.69
N PRO A 9 17.93 50.17 -41.81
CA PRO A 9 18.42 49.06 -40.93
C PRO A 9 19.90 48.59 -41.18
N ALA A 10 20.38 47.56 -40.46
CA ALA A 10 21.36 46.52 -40.90
C ALA A 10 21.46 45.43 -39.80
N GLY A 11 21.12 44.15 -39.99
CA GLY A 11 21.88 43.12 -40.73
C GLY A 11 22.98 42.52 -39.81
N ALA A 12 23.16 41.23 -39.54
CA ALA A 12 22.74 39.99 -40.19
C ALA A 12 23.07 38.78 -39.27
N THR A 13 22.33 37.65 -39.47
CA THR A 13 22.78 36.22 -39.53
C THR A 13 23.70 35.64 -38.42
N THR A 14 23.48 34.46 -37.79
CA THR A 14 23.23 33.10 -38.34
C THR A 14 22.80 32.12 -37.23
N ARG A 15 22.13 31.05 -37.65
CA ARG A 15 21.51 29.93 -36.90
C ARG A 15 22.51 28.87 -36.37
N PRO A 16 22.02 27.88 -35.58
CA PRO A 16 22.80 27.09 -34.59
C PRO A 16 23.33 25.76 -35.13
N LYS A 17 24.20 25.09 -34.36
CA LYS A 17 24.62 23.70 -34.62
C LYS A 17 24.55 22.82 -33.36
N LEU A 18 24.12 21.59 -33.63
CA LEU A 18 23.67 20.50 -32.78
C LEU A 18 24.83 19.54 -32.39
N GLU A 19 24.50 18.62 -31.46
CA GLU A 19 25.15 17.32 -31.16
C GLU A 19 26.41 17.30 -30.28
N ALA A 20 26.71 16.28 -29.46
CA ALA A 20 25.99 15.19 -28.80
C ALA A 20 27.01 14.41 -27.92
N ARG A 21 26.49 13.55 -27.02
CA ARG A 21 27.11 12.39 -26.34
C ARG A 21 28.14 12.60 -25.20
N GLY A 22 27.66 12.37 -23.96
CA GLY A 22 27.78 11.07 -23.29
C GLY A 22 28.97 10.83 -22.33
N SER A 23 28.68 10.70 -21.03
CA SER A 23 29.07 9.52 -20.22
C SER A 23 28.48 9.64 -18.80
N ALA A 24 27.78 8.60 -18.39
CA ALA A 24 27.25 8.43 -17.04
C ALA A 24 28.34 7.81 -16.14
N ARG A 25 28.52 8.34 -14.93
CA ARG A 25 29.10 7.60 -13.81
C ARG A 25 28.20 7.78 -12.60
N VAL A 26 27.73 6.63 -12.12
CA VAL A 26 27.00 6.37 -10.89
C VAL A 26 27.82 6.87 -9.71
N ASP A 27 27.22 7.61 -8.79
CA ASP A 27 27.47 7.46 -7.35
C ASP A 27 26.42 8.17 -6.48
N GLY A 28 26.15 7.53 -5.34
CA GLY A 28 24.98 7.73 -4.49
C GLY A 28 24.86 9.12 -3.87
N GLY A 29 23.61 9.61 -3.82
CA GLY A 29 23.30 10.92 -3.25
C GLY A 29 21.94 11.02 -2.58
N ARG A 30 21.34 9.90 -2.13
CA ARG A 30 20.06 9.86 -1.40
C ARG A 30 20.11 10.58 -0.03
N LEU A 31 21.31 10.93 0.45
CA LEU A 31 21.55 11.73 1.65
C LEU A 31 21.59 13.25 1.43
N SER A 32 21.85 13.73 0.20
CA SER A 32 22.04 15.17 -0.05
C SER A 32 20.74 15.95 -0.24
N SER A 33 19.72 15.32 -0.83
CA SER A 33 18.44 15.99 -1.13
C SER A 33 17.56 16.22 0.10
N VAL A 34 17.67 15.38 1.14
CA VAL A 34 16.90 15.53 2.39
C VAL A 34 17.60 16.48 3.36
N VAL A 35 18.94 16.46 3.42
CA VAL A 35 19.70 17.51 4.11
C VAL A 35 19.38 18.87 3.51
N ASN A 36 19.22 18.98 2.18
CA ASN A 36 18.81 20.23 1.54
C ASN A 36 17.34 20.62 1.77
N LEU A 37 16.44 19.67 2.05
CA LEU A 37 15.04 19.98 2.37
C LEU A 37 14.88 20.47 3.83
N VAL A 38 15.64 19.88 4.77
CA VAL A 38 15.70 20.33 6.17
C VAL A 38 16.52 21.63 6.30
N LYS A 39 17.55 21.82 5.48
CA LYS A 39 18.38 23.04 5.47
C LYS A 39 17.69 24.23 4.77
N ARG A 40 16.66 23.99 3.93
CA ARG A 40 15.81 25.05 3.35
C ARG A 40 14.73 25.60 4.30
N TYR A 41 14.42 24.91 5.39
CA TYR A 41 13.47 25.38 6.41
C TYR A 41 14.13 25.81 7.73
N GLY A 42 15.46 25.92 7.76
CA GLY A 42 16.26 26.23 8.95
C GLY A 42 16.91 27.62 8.95
N LYS A 43 16.20 28.69 8.56
CA LYS A 43 16.62 30.06 8.91
C LYS A 43 15.60 30.65 9.89
N PRO A 44 15.99 30.95 11.14
CA PRO A 44 15.12 31.68 12.04
C PRO A 44 15.00 33.11 11.50
N VAL A 45 13.81 33.47 11.03
CA VAL A 45 13.43 34.88 10.93
C VAL A 45 13.30 35.35 12.37
N ILE A 46 14.32 36.04 12.87
CA ILE A 46 14.23 36.79 14.12
C ILE A 46 13.44 38.04 13.79
N ASP A 47 12.12 37.93 13.80
CA ASP A 47 11.27 39.11 13.86
C ASP A 47 11.51 39.76 15.23
N LYS A 48 11.83 41.06 15.22
CA LYS A 48 11.93 41.87 16.43
C LYS A 48 10.56 41.83 17.11
N VAL A 49 10.48 41.07 18.19
CA VAL A 49 9.27 40.86 18.98
C VAL A 49 8.98 42.10 19.81
N GLU A 50 7.88 42.80 19.52
CA GLU A 50 7.31 43.82 20.40
C GLU A 50 6.81 43.18 21.73
N PRO A 51 7.12 43.76 22.89
CA PRO A 51 6.90 43.11 24.17
C PRO A 51 5.59 43.59 24.81
N ARG A 52 4.42 43.07 24.40
CA ARG A 52 3.20 43.24 25.21
C ARG A 52 2.07 42.21 25.02
N GLY A 53 2.17 41.29 24.04
CA GLY A 53 1.14 40.25 23.80
C GLY A 53 1.55 38.79 24.04
N ASN A 54 2.82 38.51 24.36
CA ASN A 54 3.33 37.12 24.28
C ASN A 54 2.96 36.22 25.46
N PHE A 55 2.68 36.79 26.63
CA PHE A 55 2.47 36.00 27.85
C PHE A 55 1.20 35.14 27.78
N SER A 56 0.13 35.66 27.16
CA SER A 56 -1.11 34.91 26.93
C SER A 56 -0.91 33.78 25.92
N ARG A 57 -0.15 34.04 24.84
CA ARG A 57 0.18 33.03 23.82
C ARG A 57 1.08 31.92 24.37
N PHE A 58 2.08 32.26 25.18
CA PHE A 58 2.93 31.28 25.85
C PHE A 58 2.14 30.40 26.82
N ARG A 59 1.31 31.01 27.68
CA ARG A 59 0.46 30.27 28.63
C ARG A 59 -0.59 29.40 27.92
N ALA A 60 -1.12 29.84 26.78
CA ALA A 60 -2.02 29.05 25.95
C ALA A 60 -1.32 27.87 25.23
N LEU A 61 -0.02 28.00 24.93
CA LEU A 61 0.78 26.89 24.39
C LEU A 61 1.12 25.88 25.50
N GLU A 62 1.49 26.39 26.68
CA GLU A 62 1.86 25.61 27.86
C GLU A 62 0.68 24.79 28.39
N SER A 63 -0.53 25.35 28.42
CA SER A 63 -1.74 24.61 28.78
C SER A 63 -2.08 23.48 27.79
N ARG A 64 -1.65 23.58 26.52
CA ARG A 64 -1.90 22.58 25.47
C ARG A 64 -0.83 21.49 25.39
N ILE A 65 0.43 21.81 25.71
CA ILE A 65 1.60 20.95 25.45
C ILE A 65 2.27 20.46 26.74
N GLY A 66 2.01 21.12 27.88
CA GLY A 66 2.77 20.94 29.12
C GLY A 66 4.07 21.76 29.14
N GLU A 67 4.81 21.65 30.23
CA GLU A 67 6.06 22.36 30.46
C GLU A 67 7.21 21.66 29.72
N TRP A 68 7.40 22.01 28.45
CA TRP A 68 8.40 21.37 27.57
C TRP A 68 9.85 21.53 28.06
N ARG A 69 10.14 22.46 28.98
CA ARG A 69 11.49 22.62 29.56
C ARG A 69 11.91 21.38 30.35
N MET A 70 10.95 20.65 30.90
CA MET A 70 11.20 19.41 31.66
C MET A 70 11.43 18.19 30.78
N ASP A 71 11.19 18.28 29.46
CA ASP A 71 11.32 17.15 28.52
C ASP A 71 12.72 16.53 28.50
N ALA A 72 13.76 17.35 28.64
CA ALA A 72 15.12 16.86 28.69
C ALA A 72 15.38 16.02 29.95
N ALA A 73 14.79 16.42 31.08
CA ALA A 73 14.87 15.66 32.33
C ALA A 73 14.08 14.36 32.23
N TYR A 74 12.85 14.39 31.67
CA TYR A 74 12.04 13.20 31.44
C TYR A 74 12.74 12.17 30.55
N ARG A 75 13.34 12.61 29.44
CA ARG A 75 14.09 11.71 28.53
C ARG A 75 15.25 11.02 29.24
N ARG A 76 16.08 11.78 29.95
CA ARG A 76 17.22 11.21 30.69
C ARG A 76 16.75 10.22 31.74
N HIS A 77 15.71 10.57 32.48
CA HIS A 77 15.15 9.71 33.51
C HIS A 77 14.56 8.41 32.93
N ASN A 78 13.81 8.48 31.83
CA ASN A 78 13.23 7.31 31.19
C ASN A 78 14.30 6.37 30.59
N VAL A 79 15.41 6.91 30.08
CA VAL A 79 16.56 6.08 29.66
C VAL A 79 17.20 5.38 30.85
N LEU A 80 17.40 6.07 31.98
CA LEU A 80 17.94 5.46 33.19
C LEU A 80 17.01 4.35 33.73
N MET A 81 15.69 4.56 33.71
CA MET A 81 14.72 3.52 34.07
C MET A 81 14.82 2.31 33.16
N PHE A 82 14.92 2.53 31.84
CA PHE A 82 15.09 1.45 30.88
C PHE A 82 16.39 0.68 31.11
N CYS A 83 17.53 1.36 31.29
CA CYS A 83 18.81 0.72 31.57
C CYS A 83 18.78 -0.10 32.87
N THR A 84 18.17 0.45 33.93
CA THR A 84 18.02 -0.25 35.22
C THR A 84 17.13 -1.48 35.09
N ALA A 85 16.02 -1.37 34.34
CA ALA A 85 15.11 -2.48 34.09
C ALA A 85 15.77 -3.60 33.25
N MET A 86 16.53 -3.23 32.21
CA MET A 86 17.26 -4.19 31.38
C MET A 86 18.39 -4.87 32.14
N LEU A 87 19.11 -4.14 33.00
CA LEU A 87 20.11 -4.74 33.89
C LEU A 87 19.48 -5.81 34.78
N GLY A 88 18.36 -5.50 35.44
CA GLY A 88 17.64 -6.47 36.27
C GLY A 88 17.17 -7.70 35.50
N LEU A 89 16.71 -7.52 34.25
CA LEU A 89 16.31 -8.61 33.37
C LEU A 89 17.49 -9.48 32.92
N VAL A 90 18.62 -8.87 32.54
CA VAL A 90 19.84 -9.62 32.16
C VAL A 90 20.38 -10.43 33.34
N VAL A 91 20.40 -9.85 34.55
CA VAL A 91 20.83 -10.58 35.76
C VAL A 91 19.87 -11.72 36.09
N ALA A 92 18.55 -11.53 35.92
CA ALA A 92 17.56 -12.59 36.11
C ALA A 92 17.72 -13.73 35.10
N ILE A 93 17.94 -13.42 33.82
CA ILE A 93 18.23 -14.43 32.79
C ILE A 93 19.55 -15.15 33.07
N ALA A 94 20.59 -14.42 33.48
CA ALA A 94 21.87 -15.01 33.85
C ALA A 94 21.74 -15.96 35.06
N GLU A 95 20.93 -15.61 36.05
CA GLU A 95 20.64 -16.46 37.20
C GLU A 95 19.91 -17.75 36.77
N LEU A 96 18.90 -17.65 35.90
CA LEU A 96 18.22 -18.81 35.33
C LEU A 96 19.17 -19.74 34.56
N GLN A 97 20.09 -19.18 33.77
CA GLN A 97 21.04 -19.95 32.97
C GLN A 97 22.11 -20.63 33.84
N LEU A 98 22.63 -19.91 34.83
CA LEU A 98 23.63 -20.43 35.76
C LEU A 98 23.05 -21.48 36.72
N SER A 99 21.81 -21.30 37.17
CA SER A 99 21.09 -22.29 37.96
C SER A 99 20.96 -23.62 37.20
N TRP A 100 20.65 -23.54 35.91
CA TRP A 100 20.54 -24.71 35.04
C TRP A 100 21.88 -25.40 34.75
N SER A 101 22.88 -24.65 34.27
CA SER A 101 24.19 -25.19 33.88
C SER A 101 24.90 -25.92 35.04
N PHE A 102 24.69 -25.44 36.26
CA PHE A 102 25.30 -26.04 37.45
C PHE A 102 24.59 -27.32 37.92
N ASN A 103 23.28 -27.47 37.66
CA ASN A 103 22.53 -28.68 38.01
C ASN A 103 22.99 -29.91 37.21
N HIS A 104 23.47 -29.73 35.97
CA HIS A 104 23.89 -30.83 35.11
C HIS A 104 25.30 -31.40 35.40
N HIS A 105 26.15 -30.68 36.13
CA HIS A 105 27.59 -30.96 36.14
C HIS A 105 28.22 -31.47 37.45
N VAL A 106 27.51 -31.55 38.59
CA VAL A 106 28.20 -31.84 39.87
C VAL A 106 27.49 -32.83 40.80
N VAL A 107 28.18 -33.95 41.03
CA VAL A 107 27.98 -34.90 42.13
C VAL A 107 28.42 -34.25 43.46
N THR A 108 27.45 -34.15 44.36
CA THR A 108 27.47 -33.93 45.82
C THR A 108 28.82 -33.76 46.54
N THR A 109 29.09 -32.54 47.01
CA THR A 109 29.92 -32.25 48.21
C THR A 109 29.28 -31.10 48.99
N SER A 110 29.19 -31.20 50.32
CA SER A 110 28.45 -30.26 51.19
C SER A 110 28.94 -28.80 51.11
N GLN A 111 30.23 -28.58 50.84
CA GLN A 111 30.79 -27.23 50.64
C GLN A 111 30.27 -26.56 49.36
N VAL A 112 30.02 -27.35 48.31
CA VAL A 112 29.51 -26.85 47.02
C VAL A 112 28.04 -26.39 47.14
N VAL A 113 27.27 -26.99 48.06
CA VAL A 113 25.87 -26.61 48.31
C VAL A 113 25.76 -25.23 48.97
N VAL A 114 26.68 -24.91 49.89
CA VAL A 114 26.73 -23.59 50.53
C VAL A 114 27.11 -22.51 49.52
N ASP A 115 28.15 -22.72 48.71
CA ASP A 115 28.55 -21.76 47.67
C ASP A 115 27.46 -21.55 46.60
N ARG A 116 26.71 -22.60 46.27
CA ARG A 116 25.56 -22.55 45.36
C ARG A 116 24.45 -21.66 45.92
N THR A 117 24.00 -21.95 47.14
CA THR A 117 22.90 -21.20 47.78
C THR A 117 23.28 -19.74 48.02
N LEU A 118 24.55 -19.46 48.33
CA LEU A 118 25.06 -18.09 48.44
C LEU A 118 25.01 -17.37 47.09
N ARG A 119 25.50 -17.97 46.00
CA ARG A 119 25.49 -17.36 44.67
C ARG A 119 24.06 -17.07 44.18
N GLU A 120 23.15 -18.04 44.29
CA GLU A 120 21.74 -17.87 43.91
C GLU A 120 21.09 -16.74 44.73
N THR A 121 21.38 -16.68 46.03
CA THR A 121 20.88 -15.61 46.91
C THR A 121 21.45 -14.25 46.52
N ILE A 122 22.75 -14.15 46.21
CA ILE A 122 23.39 -12.92 45.77
C ILE A 122 22.76 -12.43 44.46
N MET A 123 22.62 -13.29 43.46
CA MET A 123 22.02 -12.90 42.18
C MET A 123 20.57 -12.45 42.32
N LYS A 124 19.73 -13.18 43.07
CA LYS A 124 18.35 -12.77 43.37
C LYS A 124 18.28 -11.47 44.17
N SER A 125 19.23 -11.24 45.09
CA SER A 125 19.32 -9.98 45.84
C SER A 125 19.69 -8.79 44.95
N VAL A 126 20.58 -8.98 43.97
CA VAL A 126 20.94 -7.95 42.97
C VAL A 126 19.73 -7.63 42.10
N VAL A 127 18.97 -8.65 41.67
CA VAL A 127 17.72 -8.46 40.95
C VAL A 127 16.74 -7.64 41.81
N SER A 128 16.51 -8.02 43.05
CA SER A 128 15.61 -7.30 43.97
C SER A 128 16.05 -5.87 44.27
N LEU A 129 17.36 -5.62 44.40
CA LEU A 129 17.89 -4.27 44.56
C LEU A 129 17.65 -3.42 43.30
N SER A 130 17.87 -3.99 42.11
CA SER A 130 17.63 -3.30 40.84
C SER A 130 16.16 -2.90 40.67
N THR A 131 15.22 -3.70 41.17
CA THR A 131 13.79 -3.44 41.08
C THR A 131 13.34 -2.41 42.10
N LEU A 132 13.92 -2.41 43.30
CA LEU A 132 13.71 -1.34 44.28
C LEU A 132 14.18 0.01 43.73
N VAL A 133 15.36 0.06 43.10
CA VAL A 133 15.86 1.28 42.42
C VAL A 133 14.90 1.70 41.31
N LEU A 134 14.42 0.76 40.49
CA LEU A 134 13.47 1.04 39.41
C LEU A 134 12.13 1.59 39.92
N VAL A 135 11.58 1.04 41.01
CA VAL A 135 10.36 1.53 41.67
C VAL A 135 10.57 2.94 42.23
N GLY A 136 11.73 3.21 42.86
CA GLY A 136 12.10 4.54 43.31
C GLY A 136 12.21 5.56 42.15
N GLN A 137 12.77 5.14 41.02
CA GLN A 137 12.81 5.95 39.81
C GLN A 137 11.40 6.19 39.25
N LEU A 138 10.52 5.19 39.25
CA LEU A 138 9.13 5.36 38.81
C LEU A 138 8.36 6.36 39.70
N TYR A 139 8.55 6.27 41.03
CA TYR A 139 7.98 7.24 41.96
C TYR A 139 8.47 8.66 41.66
N LYS A 140 9.77 8.84 41.41
CA LYS A 140 10.33 10.14 41.01
C LYS A 140 9.71 10.65 39.71
N LEU A 141 9.45 9.77 38.73
CA LEU A 141 8.79 10.15 37.48
C LEU A 141 7.37 10.69 37.73
N HIS A 142 6.56 10.00 38.52
CA HIS A 142 5.22 10.49 38.88
C HIS A 142 5.25 11.77 39.70
N SER A 143 6.25 11.93 40.57
CA SER A 143 6.48 13.19 41.29
C SER A 143 6.79 14.35 40.33
N MET A 144 7.61 14.11 39.28
CA MET A 144 7.89 15.11 38.25
C MET A 144 6.62 15.47 37.45
N PHE A 145 5.77 14.50 37.08
CA PHE A 145 4.50 14.79 36.41
C PHE A 145 3.53 15.60 37.30
N ALA A 146 3.50 15.30 38.60
CA ALA A 146 2.72 16.09 39.55
C ALA A 146 3.27 17.51 39.69
N HIS A 147 4.61 17.67 39.66
CA HIS A 147 5.27 18.96 39.70
C HIS A 147 5.00 19.80 38.44
N GLU A 148 5.06 19.18 37.24
CA GLU A 148 4.70 19.84 35.98
C GLU A 148 3.27 20.40 36.01
N LYS A 149 2.28 19.61 36.45
CA LYS A 149 0.90 20.11 36.54
C LYS A 149 0.76 21.28 37.51
N LYS A 150 1.55 21.31 38.60
CA LYS A 150 1.58 22.45 39.53
C LYS A 150 2.17 23.70 38.89
N LEU A 151 3.20 23.56 38.05
CA LEU A 151 3.83 24.69 37.35
C LEU A 151 2.88 25.32 36.32
N VAL A 152 2.20 24.51 35.52
CA VAL A 152 1.33 24.98 34.43
C VAL A 152 0.10 25.73 34.94
N TRP A 153 -0.54 25.23 36.00
CA TRP A 153 -1.82 25.77 36.51
C TRP A 153 -1.67 26.71 37.72
N GLY A 154 -0.46 26.81 38.28
CA GLY A 154 -0.17 27.64 39.45
C GLY A 154 -0.64 27.04 40.78
N PRO A 155 -0.19 27.60 41.92
CA PRO A 155 -0.50 27.08 43.25
C PRO A 155 -1.96 27.29 43.68
N THR A 156 -2.68 28.18 43.01
CA THR A 156 -4.07 28.55 43.32
C THR A 156 -5.11 27.58 42.76
N PHE A 157 -4.82 26.94 41.62
CA PHE A 157 -5.63 25.84 41.10
C PHE A 157 -5.04 24.50 41.57
N GLN A 158 -5.58 23.98 42.68
CA GLN A 158 -5.28 22.61 43.14
C GLN A 158 -5.92 21.55 42.22
N MET A 159 -5.55 21.51 40.94
CA MET A 159 -5.86 20.36 40.10
C MET A 159 -5.05 19.18 40.60
N ARG A 160 -5.72 18.23 41.25
CA ARG A 160 -5.07 17.05 41.82
C ARG A 160 -4.54 16.19 40.69
N TYR A 161 -3.21 16.19 40.48
CA TYR A 161 -2.56 15.27 39.53
C TYR A 161 -3.04 13.84 39.77
N TRP A 162 -3.19 13.47 41.05
CA TRP A 162 -3.76 12.22 41.55
C TRP A 162 -5.29 12.16 41.38
N THR A 163 -5.73 12.05 40.13
CA THR A 163 -7.10 11.61 39.82
C THR A 163 -7.20 10.09 39.97
N THR A 164 -8.41 9.54 40.11
CA THR A 164 -8.62 8.09 40.19
C THR A 164 -8.05 7.35 38.97
N GLU A 165 -8.21 7.92 37.77
CA GLU A 165 -7.67 7.38 36.52
C GLU A 165 -6.14 7.34 36.49
N THR A 166 -5.49 8.43 36.90
CA THR A 166 -4.02 8.51 36.92
C THR A 166 -3.43 7.66 38.04
N MET A 167 -4.13 7.55 39.17
CA MET A 167 -3.74 6.68 40.28
C MET A 167 -3.85 5.21 39.87
N LEU A 168 -4.89 4.82 39.14
CA LEU A 168 -5.03 3.46 38.60
C LEU A 168 -3.91 3.15 37.60
N LYS A 169 -3.64 4.07 36.66
CA LYS A 169 -2.54 3.93 35.70
C LYS A 169 -1.19 3.79 36.40
N ALA A 170 -0.92 4.64 37.39
CA ALA A 170 0.28 4.56 38.20
C ALA A 170 0.35 3.23 38.98
N ALA A 171 -0.73 2.79 39.63
CA ALA A 171 -0.78 1.56 40.39
C ALA A 171 -0.50 0.32 39.52
N VAL A 172 -1.09 0.25 38.33
CA VAL A 172 -0.80 -0.82 37.35
C VAL A 172 0.67 -0.77 36.92
N GLU A 173 1.20 0.43 36.67
CA GLU A 173 2.60 0.60 36.28
C GLU A 173 3.57 0.16 37.40
N PHE A 174 3.27 0.52 38.64
CA PHE A 174 3.99 0.05 39.82
C PHE A 174 3.89 -1.46 39.97
N ALA A 175 2.70 -2.05 39.81
CA ALA A 175 2.52 -3.49 39.88
C ALA A 175 3.38 -4.22 38.86
N VAL A 176 3.33 -3.81 37.58
CA VAL A 176 4.11 -4.44 36.50
C VAL A 176 5.62 -4.34 36.75
N LEU A 177 6.12 -3.20 37.27
CA LEU A 177 7.55 -3.06 37.57
C LEU A 177 8.00 -3.75 38.86
N ALA A 178 7.09 -3.90 39.83
CA ALA A 178 7.36 -4.52 41.12
C ALA A 178 7.47 -6.06 41.03
N VAL A 179 6.87 -6.70 40.02
CA VAL A 179 6.98 -8.15 39.82
C VAL A 179 8.44 -8.53 39.51
N HIS A 180 9.08 -9.25 40.42
CA HIS A 180 10.45 -9.75 40.33
C HIS A 180 10.67 -10.93 41.30
N PRO A 181 11.56 -11.88 41.00
CA PRO A 181 11.79 -13.03 41.87
C PRO A 181 12.50 -12.56 43.16
N PRO A 182 11.85 -12.66 44.33
CA PRO A 182 12.49 -12.31 45.60
C PRO A 182 13.59 -13.32 45.96
N PRO A 183 14.58 -12.92 46.78
CA PRO A 183 15.47 -13.89 47.41
C PRO A 183 14.64 -14.89 48.24
N TYR A 184 15.07 -16.16 48.29
CA TYR A 184 14.42 -17.27 49.01
C TYR A 184 13.17 -17.90 48.37
N THR A 185 12.76 -17.51 47.16
CA THR A 185 11.66 -18.21 46.46
C THR A 185 12.13 -19.42 45.66
N GLY A 186 11.27 -20.45 45.58
CA GLY A 186 11.52 -21.68 44.83
C GLY A 186 11.56 -21.50 43.31
N SER A 187 12.04 -22.53 42.59
CA SER A 187 12.29 -22.50 41.15
C SER A 187 11.07 -22.14 40.31
N TYR A 188 9.89 -22.67 40.64
CA TYR A 188 8.65 -22.35 39.91
C TYR A 188 8.30 -20.84 39.94
N VAL A 189 8.44 -20.20 41.10
CA VAL A 189 8.18 -18.76 41.25
C VAL A 189 9.21 -17.95 40.48
N LEU A 190 10.46 -18.41 40.42
CA LEU A 190 11.52 -17.77 39.68
C LEU A 190 11.21 -17.72 38.17
N GLU A 191 10.74 -18.82 37.58
CA GLU A 191 10.42 -18.89 36.15
C GLU A 191 9.22 -18.01 35.80
N VAL A 192 8.09 -18.18 36.49
CA VAL A 192 6.87 -17.38 36.27
C VAL A 192 7.17 -15.89 36.42
N THR A 193 7.91 -15.53 37.47
CA THR A 193 8.19 -14.13 37.75
C THR A 193 9.18 -13.54 36.75
N THR A 194 10.15 -14.32 36.26
CA THR A 194 11.05 -13.87 35.19
C THR A 194 10.31 -13.66 33.87
N PHE A 195 9.32 -14.50 33.54
CA PHE A 195 8.41 -14.23 32.43
C PHE A 195 7.66 -12.91 32.59
N CYS A 196 7.15 -12.62 33.79
CA CYS A 196 6.52 -11.34 34.06
C CYS A 196 7.50 -10.15 33.95
N MET A 197 8.80 -10.35 34.17
CA MET A 197 9.80 -9.28 33.99
C MET A 197 9.96 -8.86 32.52
N PHE A 198 9.60 -9.71 31.54
CA PHE A 198 9.56 -9.30 30.12
C PHE A 198 8.48 -8.24 29.86
N LEU A 199 7.44 -8.11 30.69
CA LEU A 199 6.47 -7.02 30.55
C LEU A 199 7.13 -5.64 30.63
N ARG A 200 8.29 -5.53 31.29
CA ARG A 200 9.06 -4.28 31.42
C ARG A 200 9.56 -3.73 30.08
N PHE A 201 9.51 -4.50 28.99
CA PHE A 201 9.77 -3.98 27.64
C PHE A 201 8.83 -2.85 27.21
N TYR A 202 7.70 -2.61 27.90
CA TYR A 202 6.92 -1.38 27.67
C TYR A 202 7.74 -0.09 27.89
N LEU A 203 8.79 -0.13 28.75
CA LEU A 203 9.70 0.99 28.97
C LEU A 203 10.50 1.33 27.70
N PHE A 204 10.77 0.34 26.85
CA PHE A 204 11.40 0.59 25.54
C PHE A 204 10.50 1.44 24.66
N VAL A 205 9.21 1.11 24.57
CA VAL A 205 8.22 1.89 23.80
C VAL A 205 8.15 3.34 24.30
N ARG A 206 8.23 3.53 25.63
CA ARG A 206 8.31 4.87 26.23
C ARG A 206 9.57 5.62 25.82
N VAL A 207 10.74 4.98 25.87
CA VAL A 207 12.01 5.59 25.44
C VAL A 207 11.99 5.96 23.96
N VAL A 208 11.46 5.08 23.10
CA VAL A 208 11.31 5.32 21.66
C VAL A 208 10.39 6.51 21.40
N ARG A 209 9.23 6.58 22.08
CA ARG A 209 8.33 7.74 22.00
C ARG A 209 9.06 9.03 22.33
N ASP A 210 9.78 9.08 23.45
CA ASP A 210 10.38 10.32 23.94
C ASP A 210 11.61 10.76 23.12
N HIS A 211 12.30 9.82 22.47
CA HIS A 211 13.42 10.09 21.56
C HIS A 211 12.98 10.36 20.11
N SER A 212 11.71 10.08 19.79
CA SER A 212 11.17 10.37 18.47
C SER A 212 11.34 11.85 18.12
N THR A 213 11.67 12.11 16.86
CA THR A 213 11.82 13.47 16.34
C THR A 213 10.54 14.28 16.56
N VAL A 214 9.39 13.63 16.40
CA VAL A 214 8.04 14.16 16.60
C VAL A 214 7.85 14.72 18.01
N TYR A 215 8.22 13.95 19.03
CA TYR A 215 8.09 14.39 20.41
C TYR A 215 9.03 15.55 20.73
N ARG A 216 10.23 15.57 20.13
CA ARG A 216 11.21 16.65 20.27
C ARG A 216 10.76 17.95 19.61
N THR A 217 10.09 17.89 18.46
CA THR A 217 9.57 19.07 17.74
C THR A 217 8.11 19.39 18.04
N ARG A 218 7.48 18.73 19.03
CA ARG A 218 6.06 18.92 19.36
C ARG A 218 5.65 20.38 19.55
N LYS A 219 6.50 21.18 20.21
CA LYS A 219 6.28 22.61 20.40
C LYS A 219 6.16 23.35 19.07
N LEU A 220 7.13 23.13 18.19
CA LEU A 220 7.18 23.79 16.88
C LEU A 220 6.01 23.37 16.00
N ILE A 221 5.65 22.07 16.02
CA ILE A 221 4.52 21.54 15.25
C ILE A 221 3.21 22.21 15.67
N VAL A 222 2.93 22.27 16.98
CA VAL A 222 1.69 22.88 17.47
C VAL A 222 1.65 24.38 17.17
N GLU A 223 2.78 25.06 17.36
CA GLU A 223 2.89 26.49 17.11
C GLU A 223 2.70 26.86 15.63
N GLN A 224 3.25 26.06 14.71
CA GLN A 224 3.24 26.36 13.27
C GLN A 224 1.97 25.88 12.58
N HIS A 225 1.50 24.68 12.92
CA HIS A 225 0.46 23.99 12.16
C HIS A 225 -0.88 23.86 12.89
N PHE A 226 -0.95 24.06 14.21
CA PHE A 226 -2.17 23.89 15.02
C PHE A 226 -2.57 25.15 15.78
N LYS A 227 -2.54 26.30 15.09
CA LYS A 227 -2.94 27.60 15.67
C LYS A 227 -4.44 27.67 15.94
N SER A 228 -5.26 27.18 15.00
CA SER A 228 -6.73 27.23 15.05
C SER A 228 -7.41 25.88 15.30
N THR A 229 -6.65 24.79 15.23
CA THR A 229 -7.15 23.40 15.34
C THR A 229 -6.65 22.77 16.63
N PRO A 230 -7.45 21.91 17.32
CA PRO A 230 -6.96 21.16 18.47
C PRO A 230 -5.70 20.37 18.12
N ALA A 231 -4.73 20.38 19.04
CA ALA A 231 -3.49 19.64 18.82
C ALA A 231 -3.77 18.13 18.97
N PRO A 232 -3.15 17.27 18.16
CA PRO A 232 -3.27 15.84 18.34
C PRO A 232 -2.63 15.42 19.67
N ASN A 233 -3.19 14.40 20.31
CA ASN A 233 -2.58 13.78 21.48
C ASN A 233 -1.28 13.08 21.05
N PHE A 234 -0.14 13.58 21.54
CA PHE A 234 1.19 13.01 21.28
C PHE A 234 1.38 11.68 22.02
N ASN A 235 0.69 10.65 21.56
CA ASN A 235 0.72 9.31 22.12
C ASN A 235 1.91 8.50 21.57
N TRP A 236 2.25 7.41 22.27
CA TRP A 236 3.25 6.45 21.80
C TRP A 236 2.87 5.86 20.43
N TRP A 237 1.57 5.61 20.22
CA TRP A 237 1.03 5.10 18.96
C TRP A 237 1.37 6.00 17.76
N LEU A 238 1.17 7.32 17.89
CA LEU A 238 1.51 8.29 16.84
C LEU A 238 3.00 8.26 16.51
N SER A 239 3.85 8.11 17.53
CA SER A 239 5.30 8.05 17.33
C SER A 239 5.69 6.78 16.56
N THR A 240 5.11 5.64 16.93
CA THR A 240 5.34 4.36 16.22
C THR A 240 4.84 4.41 14.79
N GLN A 241 3.66 5.00 14.52
CA GLN A 241 3.13 5.17 13.16
C GLN A 241 4.07 5.98 12.27
N ILE A 242 4.67 7.05 12.81
CA ILE A 242 5.60 7.89 12.06
C ILE A 242 6.92 7.17 11.79
N ILE A 243 7.42 6.39 12.75
CA ILE A 243 8.61 5.53 12.54
C ILE A 243 8.33 4.53 11.41
N PHE A 244 7.18 3.86 11.46
CA PHE A 244 6.76 2.89 10.44
C PHE A 244 6.58 3.54 9.07
N SER A 245 6.08 4.77 9.01
CA SER A 245 5.92 5.51 7.74
C SER A 245 7.24 5.91 7.09
N HIS A 246 8.33 6.08 7.86
CA HIS A 246 9.61 6.49 7.31
C HIS A 246 10.47 5.33 6.82
N ALA A 247 10.50 4.22 7.57
CA ALA A 247 11.30 3.04 7.26
C ALA A 247 10.58 1.78 7.80
N PRO A 248 9.52 1.32 7.11
CA PRO A 248 8.72 0.18 7.58
C PRO A 248 9.52 -1.12 7.58
N ASP A 249 10.40 -1.31 6.60
CA ASP A 249 11.26 -2.48 6.43
C ASP A 249 12.21 -2.69 7.61
N VAL A 250 12.96 -1.65 7.98
CA VAL A 250 13.91 -1.70 9.10
C VAL A 250 13.18 -1.88 10.42
N ALA A 251 12.04 -1.21 10.61
CA ALA A 251 11.24 -1.32 11.83
C ALA A 251 10.68 -2.74 12.02
N ILE A 252 10.13 -3.34 10.95
CA ILE A 252 9.62 -4.71 10.96
C ILE A 252 10.75 -5.71 11.20
N LEU A 253 11.89 -5.56 10.52
CA LEU A 253 13.04 -6.45 10.69
C LEU A 253 13.56 -6.43 12.14
N ALA A 254 13.71 -5.23 12.72
CA ALA A 254 14.14 -5.08 14.10
C ALA A 254 13.15 -5.73 15.09
N PHE A 255 11.84 -5.54 14.86
CA PHE A 255 10.80 -6.14 15.69
C PHE A 255 10.75 -7.67 15.55
N CYS A 256 10.99 -8.20 14.35
CA CYS A 256 11.07 -9.63 14.07
C CYS A 256 12.21 -10.30 14.84
N VAL A 257 13.43 -9.77 14.68
CA VAL A 257 14.63 -10.29 15.37
C VAL A 257 14.45 -10.22 16.89
N TRP A 258 13.92 -9.09 17.40
CA TRP A 258 13.65 -8.95 18.83
C TRP A 258 12.64 -9.97 19.35
N SER A 259 11.53 -10.18 18.61
CA SER A 259 10.49 -11.14 18.99
C SER A 259 11.03 -12.57 19.02
N ILE A 260 11.82 -12.98 18.00
CA ILE A 260 12.43 -14.31 17.94
C ILE A 260 13.35 -14.53 19.15
N VAL A 261 14.19 -13.55 19.51
CA VAL A 261 15.10 -13.67 20.65
C VAL A 261 14.32 -13.81 21.96
N VAL A 262 13.30 -12.95 22.19
CA VAL A 262 12.51 -12.98 23.42
C VAL A 262 11.71 -14.28 23.54
N PHE A 263 11.02 -14.69 22.47
CA PHE A 263 10.24 -15.92 22.49
C PHE A 263 11.12 -17.16 22.58
N SER A 264 12.27 -17.20 21.89
CA SER A 264 13.22 -18.32 21.99
C SER A 264 13.70 -18.52 23.43
N LEU A 265 14.12 -17.43 24.08
CA LEU A 265 14.52 -17.48 25.48
C LEU A 265 13.35 -17.94 26.36
N THR A 266 12.15 -17.42 26.11
CA THR A 266 10.98 -17.75 26.93
C THR A 266 10.61 -19.23 26.80
N THR A 267 10.54 -19.77 25.58
CA THR A 267 10.24 -21.18 25.31
C THR A 267 11.33 -22.11 25.85
N HIS A 268 12.61 -21.74 25.68
CA HIS A 268 13.71 -22.51 26.24
C HIS A 268 13.63 -22.57 27.77
N MET A 269 13.31 -21.45 28.44
CA MET A 269 13.17 -21.43 29.90
C MET A 269 12.01 -22.30 30.39
N SER A 270 10.91 -22.40 29.64
CA SER A 270 9.74 -23.17 30.05
C SER A 270 9.85 -24.68 29.80
N GLU A 271 10.58 -25.13 28.77
CA GLU A 271 10.65 -26.56 28.42
C GLU A 271 11.90 -27.27 28.97
N ARG A 272 12.96 -26.54 29.31
CA ARG A 272 14.23 -27.14 29.73
C ARG A 272 14.12 -28.06 30.96
N GLU A 273 13.17 -27.81 31.87
CA GLU A 273 13.02 -28.63 33.08
C GLU A 273 12.46 -30.03 32.77
N GLU A 274 11.55 -30.14 31.80
CA GLU A 274 10.92 -31.41 31.41
C GLU A 274 11.74 -32.14 30.32
N ASN A 275 12.30 -31.39 29.37
CA ASN A 275 12.92 -31.93 28.14
C ASN A 275 14.31 -31.33 27.86
N PRO A 276 15.35 -31.70 28.65
CA PRO A 276 16.66 -31.07 28.58
C PRO A 276 17.47 -31.42 27.32
N GLU A 277 17.31 -32.64 26.78
CA GLU A 277 18.09 -33.14 25.63
C GLU A 277 17.56 -32.64 24.28
N THR A 278 16.26 -32.36 24.17
CA THR A 278 15.61 -31.97 22.91
C THR A 278 15.51 -30.45 22.76
N PHE A 279 15.26 -29.69 23.84
CA PHE A 279 15.12 -28.23 23.81
C PHE A 279 16.39 -27.48 24.22
N THR A 280 17.44 -27.61 23.41
CA THR A 280 18.59 -26.69 23.46
C THR A 280 18.20 -25.28 22.99
N LEU A 281 18.96 -24.24 23.37
CA LEU A 281 18.68 -22.86 22.94
C LEU A 281 18.58 -22.72 21.40
N VAL A 282 19.37 -23.50 20.66
CA VAL A 282 19.35 -23.54 19.19
C VAL A 282 18.04 -24.14 18.69
N ASN A 283 17.63 -25.29 19.25
CA ASN A 283 16.40 -25.98 18.89
C ASN A 283 15.16 -25.16 19.27
N SER A 284 15.16 -24.51 20.44
CA SER A 284 14.11 -23.56 20.83
C SER A 284 14.03 -22.36 19.88
N THR A 285 15.18 -21.84 19.42
CA THR A 285 15.21 -20.75 18.43
C THR A 285 14.63 -21.20 17.10
N TRP A 286 14.97 -22.41 16.65
CA TRP A 286 14.41 -23.00 15.45
C TRP A 286 12.90 -23.20 15.56
N TYR A 287 12.43 -23.80 16.65
CA TYR A 287 11.01 -23.99 16.93
C TYR A 287 10.23 -22.66 16.94
N VAL A 288 10.76 -21.63 17.60
CA VAL A 288 10.11 -20.31 17.62
C VAL A 288 10.10 -19.70 16.23
N TYR A 289 11.19 -19.82 15.46
CA TYR A 289 11.25 -19.32 14.08
C TYR A 289 10.18 -19.98 13.20
N THR A 290 10.00 -21.30 13.28
CA THR A 290 9.00 -22.02 12.49
C THR A 290 7.58 -21.70 12.94
N ALA A 291 7.31 -21.68 14.25
CA ALA A 291 6.01 -21.30 14.80
C ALA A 291 5.63 -19.86 14.46
N PHE A 292 6.60 -18.94 14.45
CA PHE A 292 6.41 -17.55 14.08
C PHE A 292 6.09 -17.36 12.58
N LEU A 293 6.63 -18.23 11.73
CA LEU A 293 6.26 -18.34 10.32
C LEU A 293 4.99 -19.15 10.09
N THR A 294 4.32 -19.61 11.16
CA THR A 294 3.14 -20.49 11.10
C THR A 294 3.39 -21.77 10.31
N LEU A 295 4.63 -22.28 10.38
CA LEU A 295 5.03 -23.57 9.84
C LEU A 295 5.03 -24.59 10.98
N ASP A 296 4.41 -25.74 10.74
CA ASP A 296 4.35 -26.84 11.69
C ASP A 296 5.36 -27.93 11.31
N PHE A 297 6.22 -28.31 12.25
CA PHE A 297 7.18 -29.40 12.11
C PHE A 297 7.03 -30.32 13.32
N GLU A 298 6.70 -31.58 13.06
CA GLU A 298 6.39 -32.59 14.08
C GLU A 298 7.61 -32.98 14.96
N GLU A 299 8.82 -32.48 14.65
CA GLU A 299 10.05 -32.84 15.35
C GLU A 299 10.15 -32.26 16.77
N TYR A 300 9.50 -31.13 17.04
CA TYR A 300 9.60 -30.43 18.33
C TYR A 300 8.21 -30.20 18.93
N ILE A 301 7.85 -31.04 19.90
CA ILE A 301 6.56 -30.97 20.60
C ILE A 301 6.77 -30.39 22.00
N VAL A 302 5.96 -29.39 22.33
CA VAL A 302 6.00 -28.67 23.60
C VAL A 302 5.08 -29.35 24.62
N GLU A 303 5.64 -29.82 25.73
CA GLU A 303 4.90 -30.63 26.69
C GLU A 303 4.29 -29.81 27.81
N THR A 304 4.97 -28.75 28.27
CA THR A 304 4.55 -27.93 29.42
C THR A 304 3.39 -27.00 29.08
N ALA A 305 2.48 -26.83 30.05
CA ALA A 305 1.32 -25.95 29.87
C ALA A 305 1.71 -24.47 29.64
N ALA A 306 2.78 -24.01 30.30
CA ALA A 306 3.28 -22.65 30.14
C ALA A 306 3.79 -22.41 28.72
N ALA A 307 4.59 -23.34 28.18
CA ALA A 307 5.12 -23.24 26.84
C ALA A 307 4.04 -23.35 25.76
N ARG A 308 2.97 -24.14 25.97
CA ARG A 308 1.80 -24.13 25.06
C ARG A 308 1.14 -22.76 24.98
N VAL A 309 0.97 -22.06 26.11
CA VAL A 309 0.45 -20.69 26.13
C VAL A 309 1.40 -19.74 25.39
N ILE A 310 2.71 -19.88 25.59
CA ILE A 310 3.72 -19.11 24.88
C ILE A 310 3.65 -19.35 23.37
N THR A 311 3.52 -20.61 22.92
CA THR A 311 3.33 -20.97 21.50
C THR A 311 2.09 -20.31 20.92
N CYS A 312 0.96 -20.30 21.62
CA CYS A 312 -0.24 -19.58 21.17
C CYS A 312 0.04 -18.08 20.95
N VAL A 313 0.79 -17.45 21.87
CA VAL A 313 1.18 -16.03 21.73
C VAL A 313 2.13 -15.82 20.55
N ILE A 314 3.08 -16.74 20.33
CA ILE A 314 4.00 -16.71 19.19
C ILE A 314 3.22 -16.77 17.87
N ILE A 315 2.26 -17.69 17.74
CA ILE A 315 1.45 -17.84 16.53
C ILE A 315 0.65 -16.57 16.26
N ILE A 316 -0.01 -16.01 17.28
CA ILE A 316 -0.77 -14.76 17.13
C ILE A 316 0.15 -13.60 16.72
N ALA A 317 1.31 -13.47 17.36
CA ALA A 317 2.30 -12.44 17.01
C ALA A 317 2.86 -12.62 15.60
N GLY A 318 3.09 -13.87 15.17
CA GLY A 318 3.55 -14.24 13.83
C GLY A 318 2.53 -13.87 12.75
N ILE A 319 1.25 -14.18 12.96
CA ILE A 319 0.16 -13.78 12.06
C ILE A 319 0.12 -12.26 11.91
N VAL A 320 0.15 -11.52 13.03
CA VAL A 320 0.16 -10.05 12.99
C VAL A 320 1.38 -9.53 12.23
N LEU A 321 2.58 -10.06 12.49
CA LEU A 321 3.78 -9.59 11.78
C LEU A 321 3.74 -9.93 10.30
N ASN A 322 3.30 -11.13 9.91
CA ASN A 322 3.14 -11.53 8.51
C ASN A 322 2.21 -10.56 7.77
N THR A 323 1.10 -10.15 8.39
CA THR A 323 0.22 -9.13 7.79
C THR A 323 0.92 -7.78 7.66
N LEU A 324 1.69 -7.34 8.65
CA LEU A 324 2.45 -6.08 8.59
C LEU A 324 3.53 -6.11 7.50
N VAL A 325 4.23 -7.24 7.33
CA VAL A 325 5.21 -7.46 6.26
C VAL A 325 4.55 -7.33 4.90
N VAL A 326 3.41 -7.98 4.67
CA VAL A 326 2.66 -7.89 3.40
C VAL A 326 2.24 -6.45 3.12
N VAL A 327 1.73 -5.72 4.13
CA VAL A 327 1.36 -4.31 3.99
C VAL A 327 2.56 -3.44 3.65
N ALA A 328 3.70 -3.63 4.32
CA ALA A 328 4.93 -2.88 4.05
C ALA A 328 5.50 -3.15 2.66
N ILE A 329 5.47 -4.41 2.21
CA ILE A 329 5.88 -4.78 0.85
C ILE A 329 4.95 -4.10 -0.17
N LEU A 330 3.63 -4.13 0.07
CA LEU A 330 2.67 -3.50 -0.82
C LEU A 330 2.89 -1.99 -0.93
N ASP A 331 3.11 -1.30 0.19
CA ASP A 331 3.39 0.13 0.22
C ASP A 331 4.68 0.47 -0.55
N ASN A 332 5.74 -0.33 -0.37
CA ASN A 332 7.00 -0.18 -1.11
C ASN A 332 6.87 -0.45 -2.62
N ILE A 333 5.97 -1.35 -3.04
CA ILE A 333 5.68 -1.61 -4.46
C ILE A 333 4.79 -0.50 -5.04
N THR A 334 3.97 0.16 -4.22
CA THR A 334 3.15 1.26 -4.72
C THR A 334 4.01 2.42 -5.22
N LEU A 335 3.64 2.96 -6.38
CA LEU A 335 4.37 4.08 -6.96
C LEU A 335 4.20 5.31 -6.05
N ASP A 336 5.32 5.95 -5.71
CA ASP A 336 5.30 7.28 -5.11
C ASP A 336 4.55 8.27 -6.02
N SER A 337 4.06 9.36 -5.45
CA SER A 337 3.45 10.51 -6.13
C SER A 337 4.16 10.92 -7.43
N LYS A 338 5.50 11.03 -7.40
CA LYS A 338 6.32 11.34 -8.58
C LYS A 338 6.33 10.20 -9.60
N GLY A 339 6.38 8.96 -9.11
CA GLY A 339 6.26 7.76 -9.94
C GLY A 339 4.92 7.72 -10.66
N LYS A 340 3.82 8.04 -9.97
CA LYS A 340 2.48 8.13 -10.57
C LYS A 340 2.43 9.20 -11.67
N VAL A 341 3.03 10.37 -11.47
CA VAL A 341 3.13 11.42 -12.50
C VAL A 341 3.97 10.95 -13.70
N ALA A 342 5.10 10.27 -13.47
CA ALA A 342 5.92 9.73 -14.56
C ALA A 342 5.17 8.63 -15.33
N LEU A 343 4.47 7.74 -14.63
CA LEU A 343 3.65 6.69 -15.23
C LEU A 343 2.50 7.28 -16.07
N ALA A 344 1.85 8.34 -15.57
CA ALA A 344 0.85 9.09 -16.29
C ALA A 344 1.37 9.66 -17.61
N TYR A 345 2.56 10.27 -17.57
CA TYR A 345 3.22 10.80 -18.76
C TYR A 345 3.51 9.70 -19.79
N VAL A 346 3.99 8.54 -19.34
CA VAL A 346 4.25 7.38 -20.23
C VAL A 346 2.97 6.89 -20.89
N TYR A 347 1.86 6.75 -20.14
CA TYR A 347 0.57 6.34 -20.72
C TYR A 347 0.05 7.34 -21.74
N ARG A 348 0.13 8.65 -21.44
CA ARG A 348 -0.29 9.71 -22.37
C ARG A 348 0.52 9.70 -23.66
N THR A 349 1.84 9.51 -23.55
CA THR A 349 2.74 9.44 -24.71
C THR A 349 2.43 8.21 -25.58
N LYS A 350 2.25 7.03 -24.96
CA LYS A 350 1.85 5.81 -25.67
C LYS A 350 0.49 5.95 -26.37
N ALA A 351 -0.50 6.55 -25.71
CA ALA A 351 -1.81 6.80 -26.31
C ALA A 351 -1.74 7.80 -27.47
N HIS A 352 -0.89 8.82 -27.35
CA HIS A 352 -0.61 9.77 -28.42
C HIS A 352 0.02 9.10 -29.64
N ASP A 353 1.04 8.26 -29.42
CA ASP A 353 1.74 7.55 -30.49
C ASP A 353 0.85 6.51 -31.16
N ALA A 354 0.03 5.79 -30.41
CA ALA A 354 -0.97 4.87 -30.94
C ALA A 354 -2.02 5.58 -31.83
N LEU A 355 -2.46 6.77 -31.44
CA LEU A 355 -3.33 7.59 -32.29
C LEU A 355 -2.60 8.07 -33.54
N ARG A 356 -1.34 8.48 -33.43
CA ARG A 356 -0.53 8.94 -34.57
C ARG A 356 -0.33 7.83 -35.59
N THR A 357 -0.01 6.62 -35.15
CA THR A 357 0.17 5.47 -36.05
C THR A 357 -1.15 5.06 -36.69
N ALA A 358 -2.25 4.97 -35.94
CA ALA A 358 -3.57 4.65 -36.48
C ALA A 358 -4.12 5.73 -37.44
N ALA A 359 -3.85 7.01 -37.17
CA ALA A 359 -4.19 8.09 -38.09
C ALA A 359 -3.34 8.00 -39.37
N GLY A 360 -2.05 7.68 -39.25
CA GLY A 360 -1.17 7.46 -40.40
C GLY A 360 -1.64 6.32 -41.30
N THR A 361 -2.02 5.17 -40.73
CA THR A 361 -2.55 4.04 -41.51
C THR A 361 -3.88 4.37 -42.17
N TYR A 362 -4.76 5.10 -41.48
CA TYR A 362 -6.02 5.58 -42.07
C TYR A 362 -5.78 6.53 -43.25
N ILE A 363 -4.89 7.51 -43.11
CA ILE A 363 -4.59 8.46 -44.19
C ILE A 363 -4.02 7.71 -45.41
N VAL A 364 -3.06 6.81 -45.21
CA VAL A 364 -2.45 6.03 -46.31
C VAL A 364 -3.49 5.14 -47.00
N THR A 365 -4.34 4.44 -46.23
CA THR A 365 -5.38 3.57 -46.81
C THR A 365 -6.45 4.37 -47.54
N TRP A 366 -6.86 5.53 -47.01
CA TRP A 366 -7.82 6.43 -47.65
C TRP A 366 -7.28 7.01 -48.95
N VAL A 367 -6.01 7.47 -48.99
CA VAL A 367 -5.37 7.97 -50.22
C VAL A 367 -5.31 6.86 -51.28
N ARG A 368 -4.92 5.63 -50.89
CA ARG A 368 -4.89 4.48 -51.81
C ARG A 368 -6.28 4.16 -52.37
N TRP A 369 -7.31 4.17 -51.53
CA TRP A 369 -8.70 3.99 -51.99
C TRP A 369 -9.15 5.11 -52.93
N LYS A 370 -8.81 6.37 -52.61
CA LYS A 370 -9.12 7.52 -53.47
C LYS A 370 -8.42 7.42 -54.83
N GLN A 371 -7.17 6.98 -54.87
CA GLN A 371 -6.45 6.74 -56.12
C GLN A 371 -7.05 5.56 -56.90
N ALA A 372 -7.46 4.49 -56.22
CA ALA A 372 -8.12 3.34 -56.85
C ALA A 372 -9.44 3.72 -57.53
N ARG A 373 -10.13 4.77 -57.07
CA ARG A 373 -11.35 5.30 -57.71
C ARG A 373 -11.15 5.81 -59.14
N TYR A 374 -9.92 6.20 -59.49
CA TYR A 374 -9.57 6.66 -60.85
C TYR A 374 -9.09 5.53 -61.76
N ARG A 375 -9.15 4.27 -61.31
CA ARG A 375 -8.79 3.07 -62.09
C ARG A 375 -10.05 2.24 -62.37
N LEU A 376 -10.09 1.54 -63.50
CA LEU A 376 -11.16 0.58 -63.81
C LEU A 376 -10.93 -0.69 -62.96
N LEU A 377 -11.68 -0.84 -61.86
CA LEU A 377 -11.61 -1.99 -60.95
C LEU A 377 -12.87 -2.85 -61.04
N THR A 378 -12.72 -4.12 -60.71
CA THR A 378 -13.85 -5.04 -60.50
C THR A 378 -14.59 -4.72 -59.19
N SER A 379 -15.88 -5.08 -59.10
CA SER A 379 -16.71 -4.83 -57.91
C SER A 379 -16.12 -5.42 -56.62
N ILE A 380 -15.50 -6.60 -56.72
CA ILE A 380 -14.88 -7.30 -55.58
C ILE A 380 -13.65 -6.53 -55.07
N GLU A 381 -12.80 -6.02 -55.95
CA GLU A 381 -11.62 -5.25 -55.53
C GLU A 381 -12.03 -3.91 -54.90
N TRP A 382 -13.08 -3.27 -55.43
CA TRP A 382 -13.63 -2.03 -54.86
C TRP A 382 -14.11 -2.22 -53.42
N THR A 383 -14.88 -3.28 -53.16
CA THR A 383 -15.36 -3.61 -51.81
C THR A 383 -14.21 -3.91 -50.85
N GLN A 384 -13.14 -4.57 -51.31
CA GLN A 384 -11.94 -4.79 -50.49
C GLN A 384 -11.22 -3.49 -50.10
N TYR A 385 -11.07 -2.53 -51.01
CA TYR A 385 -10.47 -1.24 -50.67
C TYR A 385 -11.35 -0.45 -49.69
N LEU A 386 -12.67 -0.48 -49.86
CA LEU A 386 -13.60 0.17 -48.94
C LEU A 386 -13.51 -0.45 -47.53
N LEU A 387 -13.51 -1.78 -47.43
CA LEU A 387 -13.35 -2.50 -46.15
C LEU A 387 -12.03 -2.19 -45.46
N LYS A 388 -10.94 -2.03 -46.21
CA LYS A 388 -9.63 -1.63 -45.64
C LYS A 388 -9.68 -0.23 -45.03
N VAL A 389 -10.35 0.71 -45.70
CA VAL A 389 -10.51 2.10 -45.19
C VAL A 389 -11.43 2.14 -43.98
N THR A 390 -12.57 1.44 -44.01
CA THR A 390 -13.50 1.44 -42.87
C THR A 390 -12.87 0.79 -41.64
N ARG A 391 -12.12 -0.31 -41.81
CA ARG A 391 -11.33 -0.90 -40.71
C ARG A 391 -10.29 0.07 -40.17
N ALA A 392 -9.53 0.74 -41.03
CA ALA A 392 -8.52 1.70 -40.59
C ALA A 392 -9.15 2.90 -39.84
N MET A 393 -10.29 3.40 -40.34
CA MET A 393 -11.07 4.46 -39.70
C MET A 393 -11.53 4.05 -38.30
N GLU A 394 -12.05 2.82 -38.17
CA GLU A 394 -12.51 2.28 -36.91
C GLU A 394 -11.36 2.10 -35.90
N THR A 395 -10.20 1.63 -36.36
CA THR A 395 -8.99 1.56 -35.51
C THR A 395 -8.54 2.94 -35.02
N MET A 396 -8.59 3.96 -35.88
CA MET A 396 -8.28 5.34 -35.51
C MET A 396 -9.29 5.90 -34.50
N ARG A 397 -10.59 5.64 -34.69
CA ARG A 397 -11.65 6.04 -33.74
C ARG A 397 -11.43 5.43 -32.36
N ARG A 398 -11.13 4.12 -32.30
CA ARG A 398 -10.83 3.43 -31.04
C ARG A 398 -9.58 4.01 -30.36
N ALA A 399 -8.51 4.27 -31.11
CA ALA A 399 -7.31 4.90 -30.55
C ALA A 399 -7.58 6.31 -30.02
N ARG A 400 -8.41 7.10 -30.72
CA ARG A 400 -8.83 8.44 -30.29
C ARG A 400 -9.66 8.39 -29.00
N TYR A 401 -10.60 7.45 -28.92
CA TYR A 401 -11.42 7.24 -27.72
C TYR A 401 -10.55 6.85 -26.53
N LYS A 402 -9.64 5.88 -26.70
CA LYS A 402 -8.68 5.48 -25.65
C LYS A 402 -7.84 6.66 -25.16
N LYS A 403 -7.32 7.50 -26.07
CA LYS A 403 -6.57 8.71 -25.68
C LYS A 403 -7.40 9.69 -24.84
N LYS A 404 -8.65 9.95 -25.25
CA LYS A 404 -9.55 10.81 -24.44
C LYS A 404 -9.76 10.21 -23.05
N LEU A 405 -9.98 8.90 -22.98
CA LEU A 405 -10.20 8.21 -21.70
C LEU A 405 -8.96 8.27 -20.81
N THR A 406 -7.76 8.09 -21.35
CA THR A 406 -6.51 8.24 -20.58
C THR A 406 -6.30 9.68 -20.11
N ASP A 407 -6.65 10.67 -20.93
CA ASP A 407 -6.53 12.08 -20.56
C ASP A 407 -7.51 12.50 -19.45
N HIS A 408 -8.69 11.88 -19.39
CA HIS A 408 -9.67 12.07 -18.32
C HIS A 408 -9.38 11.25 -17.06
N SER A 409 -8.72 10.09 -17.19
CA SER A 409 -8.41 9.19 -16.06
C SER A 409 -7.24 9.65 -15.22
N LEU A 410 -6.30 10.36 -15.84
CA LEU A 410 -5.10 10.88 -15.20
C LEU A 410 -5.43 12.12 -14.35
N GLY A 411 -6.08 11.88 -13.22
CA GLY A 411 -6.52 12.90 -12.26
C GLY A 411 -7.55 12.39 -11.26
N ASP A 412 -8.37 11.40 -11.66
CA ASP A 412 -9.41 10.81 -10.82
C ASP A 412 -9.07 9.36 -10.44
N PRO A 413 -8.85 9.06 -9.14
CA PRO A 413 -8.51 7.71 -8.68
C PRO A 413 -9.63 6.69 -8.93
N VAL A 414 -10.86 7.16 -9.10
CA VAL A 414 -12.04 6.34 -9.39
C VAL A 414 -12.02 5.84 -10.85
N LEU A 415 -11.63 6.70 -11.79
CA LEU A 415 -11.61 6.35 -13.21
C LEU A 415 -10.47 5.37 -13.52
N ASP A 416 -9.34 5.51 -12.84
CA ASP A 416 -8.19 4.61 -12.95
C ASP A 416 -8.55 3.19 -12.47
N LYS A 417 -9.33 3.10 -11.38
CA LYS A 417 -9.83 1.83 -10.86
C LYS A 417 -10.85 1.18 -11.78
N LEU A 418 -11.76 1.97 -12.36
CA LEU A 418 -12.72 1.49 -13.37
C LEU A 418 -12.03 0.97 -14.63
N GLN A 419 -10.97 1.64 -15.13
CA GLN A 419 -10.20 1.16 -16.28
C GLN A 419 -9.47 -0.15 -16.00
N SER A 420 -8.89 -0.29 -14.79
CA SER A 420 -8.22 -1.54 -14.39
C SER A 420 -9.20 -2.72 -14.31
N LEU A 421 -10.45 -2.46 -13.89
CA LEU A 421 -11.51 -3.47 -13.84
C LEU A 421 -11.99 -3.85 -15.25
N ASP A 422 -12.25 -2.87 -16.13
CA ASP A 422 -12.68 -3.12 -17.51
C ASP A 422 -11.63 -3.94 -18.29
N ALA A 423 -10.34 -3.61 -18.11
CA ALA A 423 -9.24 -4.39 -18.67
C ALA A 423 -9.18 -5.82 -18.11
N GLY A 424 -9.47 -6.01 -16.82
CA GLY A 424 -9.58 -7.32 -16.17
C GLY A 424 -10.74 -8.14 -16.74
N VAL A 425 -11.92 -7.55 -16.87
CA VAL A 425 -13.12 -8.18 -17.46
C VAL A 425 -12.87 -8.59 -18.90
N MET A 426 -12.27 -7.72 -19.72
CA MET A 426 -11.92 -8.06 -21.11
C MET A 426 -10.90 -9.19 -21.22
N LYS A 427 -9.96 -9.28 -20.28
CA LYS A 427 -8.98 -10.38 -20.25
C LYS A 427 -9.64 -11.70 -19.87
N ILE A 428 -10.57 -11.67 -18.91
CA ILE A 428 -11.40 -12.82 -18.53
C ILE A 428 -12.29 -13.23 -19.70
N TRP A 429 -12.96 -12.27 -20.34
CA TRP A 429 -13.84 -12.50 -21.49
C TRP A 429 -13.08 -13.13 -22.66
N ASN A 430 -11.89 -12.62 -22.99
CA ASN A 430 -11.03 -13.21 -24.00
C ASN A 430 -10.56 -14.61 -23.62
N LYS A 431 -10.24 -14.88 -22.35
CA LYS A 431 -9.86 -16.22 -21.90
C LYS A 431 -11.01 -17.21 -22.08
N PHE A 432 -12.24 -16.84 -21.70
CA PHE A 432 -13.40 -17.70 -21.88
C PHE A 432 -13.83 -17.89 -23.34
N HIS A 433 -13.68 -16.87 -24.19
CA HIS A 433 -14.10 -16.96 -25.60
C HIS A 433 -13.01 -17.56 -26.52
N VAL A 434 -11.73 -17.42 -26.17
CA VAL A 434 -10.61 -17.98 -26.95
C VAL A 434 -10.30 -19.42 -26.51
N ASP A 435 -10.39 -19.75 -25.21
CA ASP A 435 -10.14 -21.11 -24.72
C ASP A 435 -11.42 -21.99 -24.78
N GLY A 436 -12.62 -21.38 -24.82
CA GLY A 436 -13.90 -22.09 -24.99
C GLY A 436 -14.18 -22.55 -26.43
N LEU A 437 -13.40 -22.05 -27.40
CA LEU A 437 -13.32 -22.58 -28.75
C LEU A 437 -12.03 -23.40 -28.84
N GLY A 438 -12.09 -24.64 -28.36
CA GLY A 438 -11.07 -25.64 -28.69
C GLY A 438 -10.83 -25.69 -30.20
N PRO A 439 -9.63 -26.14 -30.66
CA PRO A 439 -9.28 -26.09 -32.07
C PRO A 439 -10.34 -26.86 -32.86
N ILE A 440 -11.14 -26.15 -33.66
CA ILE A 440 -12.03 -26.76 -34.64
C ILE A 440 -11.11 -27.57 -35.54
N SER A 441 -11.11 -28.88 -35.35
CA SER A 441 -10.33 -29.80 -36.16
C SER A 441 -10.74 -29.59 -37.61
N GLN A 442 -9.76 -29.58 -38.52
CA GLN A 442 -9.97 -29.46 -39.96
C GLN A 442 -10.90 -30.54 -40.56
N ALA A 443 -11.45 -31.47 -39.77
CA ALA A 443 -12.38 -32.49 -40.20
C ALA A 443 -13.82 -31.97 -40.42
N ASP A 444 -14.29 -30.95 -39.69
CA ASP A 444 -15.69 -30.53 -39.76
C ASP A 444 -16.00 -29.61 -40.95
N VAL A 445 -14.98 -28.96 -41.52
CA VAL A 445 -15.13 -28.15 -42.74
C VAL A 445 -15.33 -29.02 -43.99
N ILE A 446 -14.89 -30.29 -43.95
CA ILE A 446 -15.03 -31.24 -45.07
C ILE A 446 -16.45 -31.87 -45.10
N LEU A 447 -17.16 -31.86 -43.97
CA LEU A 447 -18.50 -32.46 -43.87
C LEU A 447 -19.64 -31.54 -44.35
N ILE A 448 -19.42 -30.22 -44.33
CA ILE A 448 -20.44 -29.24 -44.76
C ILE A 448 -20.49 -29.12 -46.29
N ASP A 449 -19.36 -29.29 -46.99
CA ASP A 449 -19.30 -29.22 -48.46
C ASP A 449 -19.93 -30.45 -49.15
N ARG A 450 -19.97 -31.60 -48.45
CA ARG A 450 -20.60 -32.83 -48.97
C ARG A 450 -22.14 -32.77 -48.95
N ARG A 451 -22.74 -32.10 -47.97
CA ARG A 451 -24.21 -31.99 -47.85
C ARG A 451 -24.85 -31.06 -48.87
N HIS A 452 -24.12 -30.07 -49.38
CA HIS A 452 -24.67 -29.11 -50.35
C HIS A 452 -24.71 -29.66 -51.79
N ASN A 453 -23.82 -30.58 -52.14
CA ASN A 453 -23.78 -31.18 -53.49
C ASN A 453 -24.82 -32.29 -53.70
N ASP A 454 -25.28 -32.98 -52.64
CA ASP A 454 -26.30 -34.03 -52.77
C ASP A 454 -27.73 -33.47 -52.90
N ALA A 455 -27.98 -32.25 -52.42
CA ALA A 455 -29.28 -31.58 -52.54
C ALA A 455 -29.53 -30.98 -53.95
N ALA A 456 -28.50 -30.82 -54.77
CA ALA A 456 -28.59 -30.22 -56.11
C ALA A 456 -28.92 -31.24 -57.24
N ARG A 457 -28.99 -32.55 -56.93
CA ARG A 457 -29.19 -33.61 -57.94
C ARG A 457 -30.62 -34.17 -58.06
N THR A 458 -31.57 -33.72 -57.25
CA THR A 458 -32.91 -34.37 -57.16
C THR A 458 -34.10 -33.44 -57.42
N ARG A 459 -33.93 -32.33 -58.13
CA ARG A 459 -35.06 -31.53 -58.65
C ARG A 459 -34.95 -31.28 -60.15
N SER A 460 -35.18 -32.35 -60.91
CA SER A 460 -35.53 -32.30 -62.33
C SER A 460 -36.91 -32.90 -62.54
N SER A 461 -37.92 -32.04 -62.66
CA SER A 461 -39.11 -32.15 -63.51
C SER A 461 -40.16 -31.22 -62.92
N TRP A 462 -40.75 -30.36 -63.74
CA TRP A 462 -42.16 -30.01 -63.87
C TRP A 462 -42.23 -28.80 -64.84
N PRO A 463 -43.21 -28.76 -65.77
CA PRO A 463 -43.05 -28.05 -67.03
C PRO A 463 -43.51 -26.59 -67.01
N ILE A 464 -43.05 -25.91 -68.06
CA ILE A 464 -43.11 -24.49 -68.39
C ILE A 464 -44.54 -24.03 -68.72
N HIS A 465 -44.91 -22.83 -68.26
CA HIS A 465 -45.91 -21.99 -68.93
C HIS A 465 -45.31 -20.60 -69.18
N PHE A 466 -45.22 -20.24 -70.45
CA PHE A 466 -44.86 -18.91 -70.96
C PHE A 466 -46.10 -18.03 -70.93
N ASP A 467 -45.95 -16.77 -70.53
CA ASP A 467 -46.84 -15.72 -71.02
C ASP A 467 -46.06 -14.45 -71.37
N ASP A 468 -46.39 -13.95 -72.56
CA ASP A 468 -45.68 -12.98 -73.37
C ASP A 468 -46.04 -11.52 -73.04
N LYS A 469 -45.04 -10.63 -72.95
CA LYS A 469 -44.93 -9.40 -73.76
C LYS A 469 -43.73 -8.50 -73.34
N PRO A 470 -42.93 -7.99 -74.30
CA PRO A 470 -41.93 -6.94 -74.11
C PRO A 470 -42.50 -5.56 -74.55
N PRO A 471 -41.68 -4.50 -74.74
CA PRO A 471 -40.68 -3.80 -73.93
C PRO A 471 -41.13 -2.32 -73.71
N GLN A 472 -40.26 -1.40 -73.25
CA GLN A 472 -39.99 -0.11 -73.95
C GLN A 472 -38.93 0.71 -73.21
N ILE A 473 -37.85 1.03 -73.93
CA ILE A 473 -36.89 2.08 -73.62
C ILE A 473 -37.48 3.39 -74.12
N SER A 474 -37.47 4.46 -73.33
CA SER A 474 -37.46 5.81 -73.88
C SER A 474 -36.51 6.72 -73.09
N THR A 475 -35.70 7.43 -73.88
CA THR A 475 -34.73 8.44 -73.53
C THR A 475 -35.43 9.77 -73.24
N SER A 476 -34.98 10.49 -72.21
CA SER A 476 -34.91 11.96 -72.24
C SER A 476 -34.09 12.50 -71.05
N ALA A 477 -33.06 13.29 -71.36
CA ALA A 477 -32.65 14.40 -70.51
C ALA A 477 -33.45 15.63 -70.97
N PRO A 478 -33.82 16.59 -70.09
CA PRO A 478 -32.94 17.75 -69.90
C PRO A 478 -32.96 18.41 -68.50
N THR A 479 -31.81 19.02 -68.18
CA THR A 479 -31.62 20.37 -67.60
C THR A 479 -32.30 20.79 -66.28
N GLY A 480 -31.45 20.98 -65.25
CA GLY A 480 -31.42 22.16 -64.37
C GLY A 480 -32.55 22.39 -63.36
N LEU A 481 -32.25 22.28 -62.06
CA LEU A 481 -32.48 23.30 -61.01
C LEU A 481 -32.02 22.75 -59.63
N ARG A 482 -31.54 23.64 -58.76
CA ARG A 482 -31.06 23.34 -57.38
C ARG A 482 -32.13 22.61 -56.54
N PRO A 483 -31.79 21.62 -55.68
CA PRO A 483 -32.71 21.18 -54.65
C PRO A 483 -32.60 22.08 -53.41
N THR A 484 -33.77 22.52 -52.94
CA THR A 484 -34.00 23.31 -51.74
C THR A 484 -33.94 22.44 -50.47
N VAL A 485 -33.60 23.07 -49.36
CA VAL A 485 -33.34 22.51 -48.01
C VAL A 485 -34.47 21.58 -47.47
N ALA A 486 -35.68 21.63 -48.03
CA ALA A 486 -36.80 20.79 -47.64
C ALA A 486 -36.57 19.30 -47.94
N ALA A 487 -35.93 18.95 -49.05
CA ALA A 487 -35.70 17.55 -49.43
C ALA A 487 -34.70 16.83 -48.51
N SER A 488 -33.80 17.57 -47.86
CA SER A 488 -32.85 16.99 -46.90
C SER A 488 -33.46 16.70 -45.53
N VAL A 489 -34.55 17.39 -45.17
CA VAL A 489 -35.24 17.15 -43.88
C VAL A 489 -36.13 15.92 -43.98
N GLU A 490 -36.85 15.72 -45.08
CA GLU A 490 -37.63 14.49 -45.30
C GLU A 490 -36.74 13.25 -45.34
N GLN A 491 -35.57 13.35 -45.99
CA GLN A 491 -34.60 12.25 -46.05
C GLN A 491 -33.96 11.92 -44.69
N LEU A 492 -33.81 12.93 -43.81
CA LEU A 492 -33.36 12.74 -42.43
C LEU A 492 -34.46 12.13 -41.55
N VAL A 493 -35.71 12.54 -41.74
CA VAL A 493 -36.88 11.96 -41.03
C VAL A 493 -37.04 10.49 -41.42
N GLU A 494 -36.92 10.16 -42.70
CA GLU A 494 -37.01 8.79 -43.20
C GLU A 494 -35.86 7.92 -42.69
N GLN A 495 -34.64 8.48 -42.58
CA GLN A 495 -33.51 7.79 -41.93
C GLN A 495 -33.73 7.56 -40.44
N VAL A 496 -34.27 8.53 -39.71
CA VAL A 496 -34.58 8.39 -38.28
C VAL A 496 -35.66 7.34 -38.05
N VAL A 497 -36.70 7.32 -38.88
CA VAL A 497 -37.77 6.30 -38.83
C VAL A 497 -37.21 4.91 -39.15
N SER A 498 -36.30 4.79 -40.14
CA SER A 498 -35.66 3.50 -40.45
C SER A 498 -34.77 2.97 -39.32
N VAL A 499 -34.07 3.87 -38.61
CA VAL A 499 -33.23 3.52 -37.46
C VAL A 499 -34.09 3.10 -36.27
N GLN A 500 -35.20 3.79 -36.04
CA GLN A 500 -36.15 3.45 -34.98
C GLN A 500 -36.81 2.09 -35.22
N HIS A 501 -37.21 1.80 -36.47
CA HIS A 501 -37.76 0.49 -36.83
C HIS A 501 -36.72 -0.64 -36.71
N HIS A 502 -35.46 -0.37 -37.05
CA HIS A 502 -34.37 -1.34 -36.85
C HIS A 502 -34.10 -1.60 -35.36
N GLN A 503 -34.23 -0.58 -34.50
CA GLN A 503 -34.11 -0.73 -33.05
C GLN A 503 -35.26 -1.55 -32.46
N GLU A 504 -36.48 -1.37 -32.94
CA GLU A 504 -37.64 -2.18 -32.51
C GLU A 504 -37.47 -3.66 -32.88
N LEU A 505 -36.98 -3.94 -34.09
CA LEU A 505 -36.65 -5.31 -34.53
C LEU A 505 -35.59 -5.98 -33.66
N VAL A 506 -34.54 -5.24 -33.29
CA VAL A 506 -33.48 -5.76 -32.40
C VAL A 506 -34.00 -5.97 -30.97
N GLN A 507 -34.90 -5.11 -30.49
CA GLN A 507 -35.52 -5.29 -29.18
C GLN A 507 -36.45 -6.50 -29.15
N GLU A 508 -37.24 -6.74 -30.19
CA GLU A 508 -38.05 -7.94 -30.33
C GLU A 508 -37.20 -9.22 -30.39
N GLN A 509 -36.11 -9.22 -31.17
CA GLN A 509 -35.17 -10.34 -31.19
C GLN A 509 -34.54 -10.62 -29.81
N ASN A 510 -34.19 -9.58 -29.07
CA ASN A 510 -33.65 -9.72 -27.72
C ASN A 510 -34.69 -10.27 -26.74
N LYS A 511 -35.96 -9.85 -26.84
CA LYS A 511 -37.04 -10.42 -26.00
C LYS A 511 -37.25 -11.90 -26.29
N VAL A 512 -37.25 -12.31 -27.56
CA VAL A 512 -37.38 -13.71 -27.96
C VAL A 512 -36.20 -14.54 -27.44
N MET A 513 -34.98 -14.02 -27.51
CA MET A 513 -33.79 -14.69 -27.00
C MET A 513 -33.81 -14.83 -25.47
N ILE A 514 -34.29 -13.81 -24.75
CA ILE A 514 -34.45 -13.86 -23.29
C ILE A 514 -35.54 -14.87 -22.90
N ALA A 515 -36.66 -14.90 -23.62
CA ALA A 515 -37.72 -15.87 -23.39
C ALA A 515 -37.25 -17.32 -23.64
N ALA A 516 -36.46 -17.54 -24.70
CA ALA A 516 -35.85 -18.84 -24.99
C ALA A 516 -34.84 -19.27 -23.90
N LEU A 517 -34.05 -18.33 -23.38
CA LEU A 517 -33.14 -18.60 -22.26
C LEU A 517 -33.90 -18.90 -20.96
N GLN A 518 -34.99 -18.20 -20.68
CA GLN A 518 -35.85 -18.48 -19.52
C GLN A 518 -36.53 -19.85 -19.64
N GLN A 519 -36.96 -20.26 -20.84
CA GLN A 519 -37.47 -21.61 -21.06
C GLN A 519 -36.41 -22.69 -20.83
N LEU A 520 -35.18 -22.48 -21.31
CA LEU A 520 -34.07 -23.40 -21.07
C LEU A 520 -33.72 -23.54 -19.58
N ILE A 521 -33.71 -22.43 -18.84
CA ILE A 521 -33.46 -22.42 -17.38
C ILE A 521 -34.61 -23.06 -16.60
N SER A 522 -35.85 -22.97 -17.07
CA SER A 522 -37.00 -23.64 -16.43
C SER A 522 -37.12 -25.14 -16.74
N SER A 523 -36.37 -25.63 -17.74
CA SER A 523 -36.35 -27.03 -18.17
C SER A 523 -35.15 -27.84 -17.64
N SER A 524 -34.28 -27.21 -16.85
CA SER A 524 -33.24 -27.82 -16.02
C SER A 524 -33.63 -27.78 -14.56
#